data_AF-A0A525CB42-F1
#
_entry.id   AF-A0A525CB42-F1
#
_cell.length_a   1.000
_cell.length_b   1.000
_cell.length_c   1.000
_cell.angle_alpha   90.00
_cell.angle_beta   90.00
_cell.angle_gamma   90.00
#
_symmetry.space_group_name_H-M   'P 1'
#
loop_
_entity.id
_entity.type
_entity.pdbx_description
1 polymer ?
#
loop_
_entity_poly.entity_id
_entity_poly.type
_entity_poly.pdbx_seq_one_letter_code
_entity_poly.pdbx_strand_id
1 'polypeptide(L)'
;MPDQTKAAPAAPGPAKAQKQDRPVSAHRAFLYAMALPGWGEWYAGRKQLGAATFGLLCLALLWFTWMFVLYITDMMQGLQGALLGLPLAEVSPNLFYLFGASGHSLYVVWMWAMLAGVQYARERRVHENLPGQRSSIWGLVMAWVCPGCGHAYQGKAALGYLFFGAYSVIALCILPVYFQFSRDLKAMLGDQDILMGNTHTVVSVMLNALGELSMRVDFSPASLFKVVLRSLAVADTAIMLYAAKQAAKYLPSQAGGQTEERPAPKTRAEAMVAEAARHEQRVQGTLPPVPWHKRPFVQALGYWGASWLCPGAGQMLQGRGVLGWVLLGLYFLPSAALSAVLHLDLIDPSSVGWLAHTPGIVKWAVMFEALIWWLWIGNNRDE
;
A
#
# COMPACT_ATOMS: atom_id res chain seq x y z
N MET A 1 9.87 -46.65 -68.00
CA MET A 1 10.38 -45.68 -67.01
C MET A 1 9.20 -44.87 -66.50
N PRO A 2 8.79 -45.00 -65.23
CA PRO A 2 7.67 -44.25 -64.70
C PRO A 2 8.14 -42.85 -64.25
N ASP A 3 7.39 -41.85 -64.67
CA ASP A 3 7.63 -40.43 -64.48
C ASP A 3 7.21 -40.03 -63.05
N GLN A 4 8.19 -39.79 -62.17
CA GLN A 4 7.96 -39.32 -60.80
C GLN A 4 7.87 -37.80 -60.77
N THR A 5 6.70 -37.25 -61.09
CA THR A 5 6.38 -35.85 -60.81
C THR A 5 6.10 -35.67 -59.31
N LYS A 6 7.17 -35.37 -58.55
CA LYS A 6 7.10 -34.90 -57.16
C LYS A 6 6.31 -33.59 -57.11
N ALA A 7 5.06 -33.65 -56.63
CA ALA A 7 4.28 -32.47 -56.30
C ALA A 7 5.04 -31.64 -55.23
N ALA A 8 5.28 -30.36 -55.52
CA ALA A 8 5.92 -29.44 -54.61
C ALA A 8 5.05 -29.30 -53.34
N PRO A 9 5.62 -29.37 -52.12
CA PRO A 9 4.87 -29.16 -50.89
C PRO A 9 4.27 -27.75 -50.93
N ALA A 10 2.94 -27.69 -50.78
CA ALA A 10 2.19 -26.43 -50.73
C ALA A 10 2.85 -25.48 -49.73
N ALA A 11 3.12 -24.25 -50.17
CA ALA A 11 3.74 -23.21 -49.35
C ALA A 11 2.98 -23.13 -48.01
N PRO A 12 3.68 -23.18 -46.86
CA PRO A 12 3.03 -23.07 -45.56
C PRO A 12 2.25 -21.76 -45.55
N GLY A 13 0.92 -21.88 -45.47
CA GLY A 13 0.02 -20.73 -45.42
C GLY A 13 0.48 -19.77 -44.31
N PRO A 14 0.26 -18.45 -44.47
CA PRO A 14 0.77 -17.44 -43.55
C PRO A 14 0.41 -17.85 -42.13
N ALA A 15 1.43 -18.25 -41.36
CA ALA A 15 1.27 -18.67 -39.98
C ALA A 15 0.50 -17.55 -39.30
N LYS A 16 -0.75 -17.83 -38.88
CA LYS A 16 -1.61 -16.85 -38.21
C LYS A 16 -0.75 -16.19 -37.15
N ALA A 17 -0.43 -14.91 -37.37
CA ALA A 17 0.47 -14.17 -36.51
C ALA A 17 -0.03 -14.37 -35.09
N GLN A 18 0.70 -15.19 -34.32
CA GLN A 18 0.35 -15.51 -32.96
C GLN A 18 0.35 -14.16 -32.26
N LYS A 19 -0.85 -13.70 -31.91
CA LYS A 19 -1.05 -12.41 -31.27
C LYS A 19 -0.13 -12.41 -30.06
N GLN A 20 0.99 -11.70 -30.14
CA GLN A 20 2.01 -11.73 -29.10
C GLN A 20 1.34 -11.19 -27.84
N ASP A 21 1.02 -12.10 -26.92
CA ASP A 21 0.44 -11.74 -25.64
C ASP A 21 1.40 -10.78 -24.97
N ARG A 22 0.91 -9.57 -24.65
CA ARG A 22 1.73 -8.55 -24.00
C ARG A 22 2.34 -9.14 -22.72
N PRO A 23 3.63 -8.89 -22.45
CA PRO A 23 4.30 -9.48 -21.29
C PRO A 23 3.57 -9.10 -19.99
N VAL A 24 3.47 -10.08 -19.09
CA VAL A 24 2.75 -9.91 -17.81
C VAL A 24 3.44 -8.86 -16.95
N SER A 25 2.69 -7.90 -16.42
CA SER A 25 3.21 -6.80 -15.58
C SER A 25 2.73 -6.95 -14.14
N ALA A 26 3.65 -6.95 -13.17
CA ALA A 26 3.32 -6.98 -11.74
C ALA A 26 2.51 -5.74 -11.31
N HIS A 27 2.76 -4.58 -11.93
CA HIS A 27 1.97 -3.36 -11.67
C HIS A 27 0.51 -3.52 -12.11
N ARG A 28 0.27 -4.11 -13.28
CA ARG A 28 -1.09 -4.38 -13.76
C ARG A 28 -1.79 -5.44 -12.93
N ALA A 29 -1.08 -6.50 -12.57
CA ALA A 29 -1.60 -7.54 -11.69
C ALA A 29 -2.06 -6.95 -10.34
N PHE A 30 -1.26 -6.06 -9.74
CA PHE A 30 -1.63 -5.35 -8.53
C PHE A 30 -2.89 -4.49 -8.70
N LEU A 31 -2.94 -3.65 -9.75
CA LEU A 31 -4.10 -2.79 -10.01
C LEU A 31 -5.37 -3.60 -10.27
N TYR A 32 -5.26 -4.72 -11.00
CA TYR A 32 -6.39 -5.62 -11.24
C TYR A 32 -6.86 -6.31 -9.97
N ALA A 33 -5.94 -6.80 -9.13
CA ALA A 33 -6.31 -7.37 -7.83
C ALA A 33 -6.90 -6.35 -6.86
N MET A 34 -6.41 -5.10 -6.89
CA MET A 34 -6.94 -4.00 -6.09
C MET A 34 -8.35 -3.62 -6.53
N ALA A 35 -8.62 -3.58 -7.84
CA ALA A 35 -9.94 -3.29 -8.38
C ALA A 35 -10.92 -4.45 -8.14
N LEU A 36 -10.47 -5.69 -8.32
CA LEU A 36 -11.30 -6.88 -8.14
C LEU A 36 -10.45 -8.10 -7.74
N PRO A 37 -10.51 -8.55 -6.48
CA PRO A 37 -9.84 -9.77 -6.03
C PRO A 37 -10.04 -10.97 -6.94
N GLY A 38 -8.95 -11.66 -7.26
CA GLY A 38 -8.92 -12.76 -8.22
C GLY A 38 -8.50 -12.36 -9.64
N TRP A 39 -8.70 -11.10 -10.05
CA TRP A 39 -8.32 -10.65 -11.40
C TRP A 39 -6.81 -10.51 -11.58
N GLY A 40 -6.07 -10.14 -10.54
CA GLY A 40 -4.61 -10.08 -10.61
C GLY A 40 -3.99 -11.45 -10.86
N GLU A 41 -4.48 -12.47 -10.16
CA GLU A 41 -4.06 -13.87 -10.32
C GLU A 41 -4.47 -14.43 -11.69
N TRP A 42 -5.69 -14.11 -12.14
CA TRP A 42 -6.15 -14.49 -13.48
C TRP A 42 -5.26 -13.87 -14.56
N TYR A 43 -4.98 -12.56 -14.46
CA TYR A 43 -4.07 -11.85 -15.36
C TYR A 43 -2.66 -12.45 -15.35
N ALA A 44 -2.17 -12.86 -14.19
CA ALA A 44 -0.91 -13.58 -14.03
C ALA A 44 -0.95 -15.02 -14.59
N GLY A 45 -2.09 -15.51 -15.10
CA GLY A 45 -2.24 -16.84 -15.70
C GLY A 45 -2.70 -17.93 -14.74
N ARG A 46 -2.89 -17.62 -13.45
CA ARG A 46 -3.36 -18.55 -12.41
C ARG A 46 -4.90 -18.54 -12.32
N LYS A 47 -5.59 -18.94 -13.40
CA LYS A 47 -7.05 -18.81 -13.55
C LYS A 47 -7.86 -19.47 -12.43
N GLN A 48 -7.50 -20.71 -12.05
CA GLN A 48 -8.22 -21.45 -11.00
C GLN A 48 -8.11 -20.76 -9.63
N LEU A 49 -6.91 -20.31 -9.27
CA LEU A 49 -6.69 -19.55 -8.04
C LEU A 49 -7.42 -18.21 -8.08
N GLY A 50 -7.38 -17.50 -9.21
CA GLY A 50 -8.14 -16.26 -9.40
C GLY A 50 -9.65 -16.45 -9.23
N ALA A 51 -10.21 -17.52 -9.79
CA ALA A 51 -11.61 -17.87 -9.60
C ALA A 51 -11.93 -18.21 -8.14
N ALA A 52 -11.03 -18.92 -7.45
CA ALA A 52 -11.18 -19.22 -6.02
C ALA A 52 -11.13 -17.95 -5.15
N THR A 53 -10.17 -17.04 -5.37
CA THR A 53 -10.09 -15.75 -4.67
C THR A 53 -11.34 -14.91 -4.91
N PHE A 54 -11.83 -14.85 -6.15
CA PHE A 54 -13.07 -14.13 -6.47
C PHE A 54 -14.30 -14.76 -5.79
N GLY A 55 -14.40 -16.09 -5.77
CA GLY A 55 -15.44 -16.79 -5.01
C GLY A 55 -15.40 -16.48 -3.51
N LEU A 56 -14.22 -16.47 -2.91
CA LEU A 56 -14.02 -16.08 -1.51
C LEU A 56 -14.43 -14.62 -1.26
N LEU A 57 -14.15 -13.70 -2.19
CA LEU A 57 -14.61 -12.32 -2.12
C LEU A 57 -16.15 -12.25 -2.11
N CYS A 58 -16.82 -12.96 -3.03
CA CYS A 58 -18.28 -12.97 -3.08
C CYS A 58 -18.88 -13.50 -1.78
N LEU A 59 -18.33 -14.58 -1.22
CA LEU A 59 -18.77 -15.13 0.06
C LEU A 59 -18.54 -14.14 1.21
N ALA A 60 -17.37 -13.50 1.28
CA ALA A 60 -17.07 -12.50 2.30
C ALA A 60 -17.98 -11.26 2.19
N LEU A 61 -18.27 -10.79 0.97
CA LEU A 61 -19.20 -9.69 0.71
C LEU A 61 -20.62 -10.05 1.15
N LEU A 62 -21.13 -11.23 0.77
CA LEU A 62 -22.45 -11.68 1.19
C LEU A 62 -22.56 -11.77 2.71
N TRP A 63 -21.55 -12.35 3.38
CA TRP A 63 -21.51 -12.45 4.83
C TRP A 63 -21.45 -11.07 5.49
N PHE A 64 -20.60 -10.17 4.99
CA PHE A 64 -20.51 -8.80 5.49
C PHE A 64 -21.83 -8.03 5.31
N THR A 65 -22.44 -8.09 4.13
CA THR A 65 -23.74 -7.43 3.87
C THR A 65 -24.82 -7.97 4.80
N TRP A 66 -24.89 -9.29 5.01
CA TRP A 66 -25.83 -9.89 5.95
C TRP A 66 -25.62 -9.39 7.38
N MET A 67 -24.37 -9.40 7.87
CA MET A 67 -24.06 -8.90 9.21
C MET A 67 -24.31 -7.39 9.35
N PHE A 68 -24.05 -6.62 8.30
CA PHE A 68 -24.36 -5.19 8.27
C PHE A 68 -25.86 -4.93 8.40
N VAL A 69 -26.70 -5.67 7.65
CA VAL A 69 -28.16 -5.55 7.76
C VAL A 69 -28.62 -5.87 9.17
N LEU A 70 -28.19 -7.00 9.74
CA LEU A 70 -28.54 -7.37 11.11
C LEU A 70 -28.11 -6.30 12.13
N TYR A 71 -26.88 -5.79 12.00
CA TYR A 71 -26.33 -4.76 12.87
C TYR A 71 -27.14 -3.45 12.79
N ILE A 72 -27.48 -2.99 11.58
CA ILE A 72 -28.29 -1.79 11.39
C ILE A 72 -29.71 -1.99 11.91
N THR A 73 -30.32 -3.16 11.69
CA THR A 73 -31.65 -3.46 12.24
C THR A 73 -31.66 -3.40 13.76
N ASP A 74 -30.67 -4.01 14.42
CA ASP A 74 -30.51 -3.99 15.88
C ASP A 74 -30.34 -2.55 16.41
N MET A 75 -29.49 -1.75 15.75
CA MET A 75 -29.33 -0.33 16.08
C MET A 75 -30.63 0.48 15.89
N MET A 76 -31.37 0.26 14.81
CA MET A 76 -32.62 0.98 14.52
C MET A 76 -33.73 0.60 15.50
N GLN A 77 -33.82 -0.68 15.90
CA GLN A 77 -34.76 -1.12 16.94
C GLN A 77 -34.41 -0.50 18.30
N GLY A 78 -33.12 -0.45 18.64
CA GLY A 78 -32.67 0.24 19.85
C GLY A 78 -33.03 1.72 19.85
N LEU A 79 -32.80 2.42 18.73
CA LEU A 79 -33.13 3.84 18.57
C LEU A 79 -34.64 4.09 18.64
N GLN A 80 -35.45 3.28 17.96
CA GLN A 80 -36.92 3.38 18.01
C GLN A 80 -37.44 3.16 19.43
N GLY A 81 -36.89 2.19 20.16
CA GLY A 81 -37.21 1.99 21.57
C GLY A 81 -36.90 3.23 22.40
N ALA A 82 -35.71 3.81 22.24
CA ALA A 82 -35.31 5.03 22.94
C ALA A 82 -36.24 6.23 22.63
N LEU A 83 -36.66 6.40 21.37
CA LEU A 83 -37.61 7.44 20.98
C LEU A 83 -39.00 7.26 21.60
N LEU A 84 -39.36 6.02 21.97
CA LEU A 84 -40.60 5.70 22.68
C LEU A 84 -40.45 5.75 24.21
N GLY A 85 -39.31 6.23 24.73
CA GLY A 85 -39.03 6.31 26.16
C GLY A 85 -38.61 4.98 26.80
N LEU A 86 -38.33 3.95 25.99
CA LEU A 86 -37.75 2.70 26.49
C LEU A 86 -36.23 2.87 26.70
N PRO A 87 -35.62 2.11 27.63
CA PRO A 87 -34.17 2.09 27.73
C PRO A 87 -33.53 1.65 26.41
N LEU A 88 -32.47 2.34 26.00
CA LEU A 88 -31.73 2.05 24.77
C LEU A 88 -31.24 0.59 24.82
N ALA A 89 -31.74 -0.27 23.92
CA ALA A 89 -31.38 -1.68 23.90
C ALA A 89 -29.86 -1.87 23.69
N GLU A 90 -29.24 -2.82 24.39
CA GLU A 90 -27.83 -3.18 24.13
C GLU A 90 -27.70 -3.84 22.78
N VAL A 91 -26.83 -3.27 21.93
CA VAL A 91 -26.39 -3.97 20.73
C VAL A 91 -25.73 -5.26 21.18
N SER A 92 -26.20 -6.37 20.61
CA SER A 92 -25.68 -7.69 21.00
C SER A 92 -24.15 -7.73 20.80
N PRO A 93 -23.35 -8.02 21.85
CA PRO A 93 -21.89 -8.11 21.70
C PRO A 93 -21.48 -9.09 20.60
N ASN A 94 -22.20 -10.21 20.51
CA ASN A 94 -21.99 -11.22 19.48
C ASN A 94 -22.19 -10.64 18.08
N LEU A 95 -23.24 -9.82 17.88
CA LEU A 95 -23.52 -9.21 16.59
C LEU A 95 -22.44 -8.20 16.19
N PHE A 96 -21.94 -7.41 17.14
CA PHE A 96 -20.82 -6.50 16.92
C PHE A 96 -19.56 -7.26 16.47
N TYR A 97 -19.18 -8.32 17.21
CA TYR A 97 -17.99 -9.11 16.86
C TYR A 97 -18.15 -9.85 15.53
N LEU A 98 -19.34 -10.38 15.22
CA LEU A 98 -19.63 -11.01 13.92
C LEU A 98 -19.55 -9.99 12.78
N PHE A 99 -20.09 -8.78 12.97
CA PHE A 99 -19.97 -7.70 12.01
C PHE A 99 -18.50 -7.32 11.79
N GLY A 100 -17.74 -7.10 12.86
CA GLY A 100 -16.31 -6.82 12.80
C GLY A 100 -15.49 -7.92 12.12
N ALA A 101 -15.76 -9.19 12.45
CA ALA A 101 -15.09 -10.34 11.85
C ALA A 101 -15.41 -10.48 10.35
N SER A 102 -16.65 -10.19 9.94
CA SER A 102 -17.04 -10.21 8.53
C SER A 102 -16.34 -9.11 7.73
N GLY A 103 -16.25 -7.89 8.28
CA GLY A 103 -15.51 -6.79 7.66
C GLY A 103 -14.01 -7.07 7.58
N HIS A 104 -13.43 -7.68 8.63
CA HIS A 104 -12.04 -8.11 8.61
C HIS A 104 -11.77 -9.19 7.56
N SER A 105 -12.69 -10.14 7.39
CA SER A 105 -12.56 -11.21 6.39
C SER A 105 -12.55 -10.64 4.98
N LEU A 106 -13.44 -9.68 4.69
CA LEU A 106 -13.43 -8.94 3.43
C LEU A 106 -12.09 -8.24 3.19
N TYR A 107 -11.58 -7.56 4.22
CA TYR A 107 -10.29 -6.88 4.18
C TYR A 107 -9.12 -7.85 3.89
N VAL A 108 -9.06 -8.99 4.58
CA VAL A 108 -8.02 -10.02 4.41
C VAL A 108 -8.05 -10.59 3.01
N VAL A 109 -9.22 -10.94 2.48
CA VAL A 109 -9.36 -11.45 1.11
C VAL A 109 -8.90 -10.42 0.08
N TRP A 110 -9.26 -9.15 0.28
CA TRP A 110 -8.86 -8.05 -0.62
C TRP A 110 -7.34 -7.88 -0.66
N MET A 111 -6.70 -7.88 0.51
CA MET A 111 -5.25 -7.73 0.67
C MET A 111 -4.47 -8.95 0.17
N TRP A 112 -4.98 -10.14 0.47
CA TRP A 112 -4.45 -11.41 -0.05
C TRP A 112 -4.38 -11.41 -1.58
N ALA A 113 -5.45 -10.98 -2.25
CA ALA A 113 -5.52 -10.95 -3.71
C ALA A 113 -4.45 -10.04 -4.31
N MET A 114 -4.22 -8.87 -3.71
CA MET A 114 -3.15 -7.95 -4.14
C MET A 114 -1.77 -8.59 -4.02
N LEU A 115 -1.49 -9.24 -2.89
CA LEU A 115 -0.22 -9.90 -2.63
C LEU A 115 0.02 -11.08 -3.58
N ALA A 116 -0.97 -11.96 -3.69
CA ALA A 116 -0.94 -13.13 -4.56
C ALA A 116 -0.79 -12.73 -6.05
N GLY A 117 -1.55 -11.72 -6.50
CA GLY A 117 -1.46 -11.20 -7.87
C GLY A 117 -0.05 -10.68 -8.22
N VAL A 118 0.56 -9.91 -7.32
CA VAL A 118 1.94 -9.40 -7.50
C VAL A 118 2.95 -10.55 -7.55
N GLN A 119 2.86 -11.51 -6.63
CA GLN A 119 3.75 -12.66 -6.59
C GLN A 119 3.66 -13.50 -7.86
N TYR A 120 2.45 -13.91 -8.26
CA TYR A 120 2.26 -14.77 -9.42
C TYR A 120 2.67 -14.08 -10.72
N ALA A 121 2.42 -12.78 -10.85
CA ALA A 121 2.91 -12.01 -11.99
C ALA A 121 4.44 -12.00 -12.05
N ARG A 122 5.11 -11.89 -10.91
CA ARG A 122 6.57 -11.97 -10.82
C ARG A 122 7.09 -13.37 -11.17
N GLU A 123 6.52 -14.43 -10.57
CA GLU A 123 6.90 -15.82 -10.86
C GLU A 123 6.77 -16.14 -12.35
N ARG A 124 5.66 -15.72 -12.97
CA ARG A 124 5.45 -15.91 -14.40
C ARG A 124 6.49 -15.19 -15.24
N ARG A 125 6.85 -13.94 -14.89
CA ARG A 125 7.93 -13.23 -15.59
C ARG A 125 9.27 -13.97 -15.48
N VAL A 126 9.60 -14.50 -14.29
CA VAL A 126 10.82 -15.30 -14.10
C VAL A 126 10.79 -16.55 -14.97
N HIS A 127 9.67 -17.27 -14.99
CA HIS A 127 9.47 -18.46 -15.83
C HIS A 127 9.58 -18.15 -17.34
N GLU A 128 9.07 -16.99 -17.77
CA GLU A 128 9.14 -16.51 -19.16
C GLU A 128 10.51 -15.86 -19.51
N ASN A 129 11.51 -15.95 -18.62
CA ASN A 129 12.82 -15.30 -18.76
C ASN A 129 12.73 -13.79 -19.05
N LEU A 130 11.68 -13.14 -18.56
CA LEU A 130 11.48 -11.71 -18.71
C LEU A 130 12.25 -10.95 -17.62
N PRO A 131 12.80 -9.77 -17.93
CA PRO A 131 13.51 -8.97 -16.93
C PRO A 131 12.58 -8.60 -15.77
N GLY A 132 13.09 -8.65 -14.54
CA GLY A 132 12.33 -8.27 -13.36
C GLY A 132 11.89 -6.79 -13.41
N GLN A 133 10.63 -6.50 -13.07
CA GLN A 133 10.18 -5.13 -12.89
C GLN A 133 10.69 -4.60 -11.55
N ARG A 134 11.55 -3.58 -11.57
CA ARG A 134 12.20 -3.01 -10.37
C ARG A 134 11.97 -1.50 -10.24
N SER A 135 10.74 -1.05 -10.47
CA SER A 135 10.35 0.33 -10.12
C SER A 135 10.25 0.51 -8.61
N SER A 136 11.08 1.41 -8.06
CA SER A 136 11.10 1.74 -6.64
C SER A 136 9.79 2.36 -6.15
N ILE A 137 9.21 3.24 -6.96
CA ILE A 137 7.94 3.91 -6.63
C ILE A 137 6.83 2.88 -6.46
N TRP A 138 6.72 1.94 -7.41
CA TRP A 138 5.70 0.89 -7.32
C TRP A 138 5.91 -0.04 -6.12
N GLY A 139 7.15 -0.38 -5.78
CA GLY A 139 7.44 -1.18 -4.59
C GLY A 139 6.93 -0.49 -3.32
N LEU A 140 7.18 0.81 -3.16
CA LEU A 140 6.71 1.58 -2.00
C LEU A 140 5.19 1.75 -1.96
N VAL A 141 4.58 2.09 -3.10
CA VAL A 141 3.11 2.21 -3.20
C VAL A 141 2.45 0.88 -2.82
N MET A 142 2.95 -0.23 -3.37
CA MET A 142 2.46 -1.56 -3.05
C MET A 142 2.64 -1.90 -1.57
N ALA A 143 3.82 -1.64 -0.98
CA ALA A 143 4.08 -1.88 0.44
C ALA A 143 3.15 -1.06 1.36
N TRP A 144 2.80 0.16 0.97
CA TRP A 144 1.94 1.03 1.76
C TRP A 144 0.48 0.62 1.69
N VAL A 145 -0.04 0.39 0.47
CA VAL A 145 -1.44 -0.07 0.26
C VAL A 145 -1.64 -1.43 0.91
N CYS A 146 -0.74 -2.37 0.63
CA CYS A 146 -0.80 -3.74 1.12
C CYS A 146 0.55 -4.17 1.71
N PRO A 147 0.72 -4.11 3.04
CA PRO A 147 1.94 -4.56 3.72
C PRO A 147 2.31 -5.97 3.27
N GLY A 148 3.53 -6.10 2.77
CA GLY A 148 4.05 -7.34 2.18
C GLY A 148 4.11 -7.37 0.64
N CYS A 149 3.27 -6.60 -0.07
CA CYS A 149 3.32 -6.56 -1.54
C CYS A 149 4.64 -6.02 -2.08
N GLY A 150 5.25 -5.04 -1.39
CA GLY A 150 6.57 -4.53 -1.74
C GLY A 150 7.65 -5.62 -1.71
N HIS A 151 7.65 -6.47 -0.69
CA HIS A 151 8.57 -7.60 -0.56
C HIS A 151 8.34 -8.67 -1.63
N ALA A 152 7.08 -9.05 -1.87
CA ALA A 152 6.74 -9.98 -2.95
C ALA A 152 7.16 -9.45 -4.32
N TYR A 153 6.94 -8.16 -4.58
CA TYR A 153 7.38 -7.47 -5.78
C TYR A 153 8.92 -7.50 -5.96
N GLN A 154 9.68 -7.38 -4.86
CA GLN A 154 11.14 -7.55 -4.88
C GLN A 154 11.60 -9.02 -4.93
N GLY A 155 10.69 -9.98 -4.71
CA GLY A 155 10.98 -11.40 -4.75
C GLY A 155 11.22 -12.09 -3.42
N LYS A 156 10.93 -11.43 -2.32
CA LYS A 156 10.93 -12.02 -0.98
C LYS A 156 9.49 -12.34 -0.56
N ALA A 157 8.85 -13.27 -1.26
CA ALA A 157 7.44 -13.61 -1.03
C ALA A 157 7.16 -14.06 0.41
N ALA A 158 8.03 -14.90 1.00
CA ALA A 158 7.89 -15.35 2.39
C ALA A 158 7.83 -14.19 3.39
N LEU A 159 8.73 -13.20 3.24
CA LEU A 159 8.72 -12.00 4.06
C LEU A 159 7.46 -11.16 3.81
N GLY A 160 7.00 -11.09 2.55
CA GLY A 160 5.75 -10.44 2.20
C GLY A 160 4.53 -11.04 2.93
N TYR A 161 4.40 -12.36 2.92
CA TYR A 161 3.33 -13.05 3.65
C TYR A 161 3.45 -12.90 5.16
N LEU A 162 4.67 -12.84 5.71
CA LEU A 162 4.88 -12.57 7.14
C LEU A 162 4.32 -11.19 7.53
N PHE A 163 4.67 -10.14 6.77
CA PHE A 163 4.14 -8.78 7.02
C PHE A 163 2.62 -8.72 6.86
N PHE A 164 2.07 -9.38 5.84
CA PHE A 164 0.62 -9.46 5.64
C PHE A 164 -0.10 -10.18 6.79
N GLY A 165 0.43 -11.32 7.24
CA GLY A 165 -0.14 -12.09 8.34
C GLY A 165 -0.10 -11.31 9.66
N ALA A 166 1.06 -10.74 10.00
CA ALA A 166 1.20 -9.90 11.18
C ALA A 166 0.25 -8.69 11.14
N TYR A 167 0.10 -8.05 9.98
CA TYR A 167 -0.80 -6.91 9.81
C TYR A 167 -2.27 -7.29 9.97
N SER A 168 -2.66 -8.46 9.46
CA SER A 168 -4.03 -8.98 9.59
C SER A 168 -4.36 -9.29 11.05
N VAL A 169 -3.45 -9.95 11.78
CA VAL A 169 -3.63 -10.23 13.22
C VAL A 169 -3.78 -8.94 14.02
N ILE A 170 -2.91 -7.94 13.80
CA ILE A 170 -2.99 -6.65 14.50
C ILE A 170 -4.32 -5.93 14.18
N ALA A 171 -4.79 -6.01 12.93
CA ALA A 171 -6.06 -5.40 12.56
C ALA A 171 -7.26 -6.03 13.30
N LEU A 172 -7.23 -7.33 13.60
CA LEU A 172 -8.25 -7.98 14.47
C LEU A 172 -8.20 -7.46 15.90
N CYS A 173 -7.01 -7.15 16.42
CA CYS A 173 -6.84 -6.60 17.77
C CYS A 173 -7.48 -5.21 17.94
N ILE A 174 -7.92 -4.55 16.86
CA ILE A 174 -8.65 -3.27 16.94
C ILE A 174 -10.14 -3.52 17.26
N LEU A 175 -10.70 -4.71 16.98
CA LEU A 175 -12.12 -5.00 17.21
C LEU A 175 -12.58 -4.77 18.67
N PRO A 176 -11.84 -5.20 19.71
CA PRO A 176 -12.21 -4.90 21.10
C PRO A 176 -12.24 -3.40 21.40
N VAL A 177 -11.37 -2.62 20.76
CA VAL A 177 -11.33 -1.15 20.92
C VAL A 177 -12.59 -0.52 20.34
N TYR A 178 -13.00 -0.94 19.14
CA TYR A 178 -14.26 -0.47 18.55
C TYR A 178 -15.49 -0.97 19.31
N PHE A 179 -15.42 -2.15 19.93
CA PHE A 179 -16.51 -2.64 20.78
C PHE A 179 -16.66 -1.75 22.03
N GLN A 180 -15.57 -1.48 22.74
CA GLN A 180 -15.58 -0.57 23.88
C GLN A 180 -16.08 0.83 23.48
N PHE A 181 -15.60 1.34 22.33
CA PHE A 181 -16.09 2.59 21.72
C PHE A 181 -17.62 2.60 21.60
N SER A 182 -18.21 1.50 21.09
CA SER A 182 -19.64 1.41 20.87
C SER A 182 -20.42 1.42 22.19
N ARG A 183 -19.87 0.81 23.25
CA ARG A 183 -20.47 0.80 24.59
C ARG A 183 -20.40 2.18 25.25
N ASP A 184 -19.25 2.85 25.15
CA ASP A 184 -19.05 4.17 25.73
C ASP A 184 -19.96 5.21 25.07
N LEU A 185 -20.04 5.19 23.73
CA LEU A 185 -20.95 6.05 22.98
C LEU A 185 -22.41 5.78 23.36
N LYS A 186 -22.78 4.50 23.52
CA LYS A 186 -24.12 4.13 23.97
C LYS A 186 -24.42 4.66 25.37
N ALA A 187 -23.49 4.52 26.31
CA ALA A 187 -23.66 5.01 27.68
C ALA A 187 -23.89 6.53 27.70
N MET A 188 -23.14 7.29 26.88
CA MET A 188 -23.36 8.72 26.72
C MET A 188 -24.72 9.06 26.10
N LEU A 189 -25.17 8.29 25.10
CA LEU A 189 -26.49 8.49 24.47
C LEU A 189 -27.67 8.02 25.33
N GLY A 190 -27.43 7.12 26.28
CA GLY A 190 -28.44 6.61 27.21
C GLY A 190 -28.82 7.60 28.31
N ASP A 191 -28.04 8.67 28.49
CA ASP A 191 -28.34 9.74 29.42
C ASP A 191 -29.52 10.58 28.88
N GLN A 192 -30.71 10.33 29.43
CA GLN A 192 -31.96 10.96 28.97
C GLN A 192 -31.94 12.48 29.09
N ASP A 193 -31.16 13.02 30.04
CA ASP A 193 -31.04 14.46 30.23
C ASP A 193 -30.37 15.14 29.03
N ILE A 194 -29.46 14.42 28.34
CA ILE A 194 -28.80 14.90 27.12
C ILE A 194 -29.77 14.87 25.95
N LEU A 195 -30.53 13.80 25.79
CA LEU A 195 -31.51 13.62 24.69
C LEU A 195 -32.70 14.59 24.79
N MET A 196 -33.11 14.94 26.01
CA MET A 196 -34.19 15.91 26.27
C MET A 196 -33.70 17.37 26.19
N GLY A 197 -32.38 17.59 26.07
CA GLY A 197 -31.77 18.90 25.93
C GLY A 197 -31.96 19.56 24.55
N ASN A 198 -31.49 20.79 24.42
CA ASN A 198 -31.44 21.50 23.13
C ASN A 198 -30.63 20.69 22.10
N THR A 199 -31.11 20.58 20.86
CA THR A 199 -30.45 19.88 19.74
C THR A 199 -28.98 20.27 19.58
N HIS A 200 -28.62 21.53 19.85
CA HIS A 200 -27.23 21.99 19.83
C HIS A 200 -26.33 21.30 20.88
N THR A 201 -26.86 21.02 22.07
CA THR A 201 -26.17 20.30 23.14
C THR A 201 -25.92 18.85 22.75
N VAL A 202 -26.91 18.19 22.12
CA VAL A 202 -26.75 16.82 21.63
C VAL A 202 -25.63 16.75 20.58
N VAL A 203 -25.62 17.67 19.62
CA VAL A 203 -24.61 17.71 18.56
C VAL A 203 -23.21 17.97 19.14
N SER A 204 -23.06 18.92 20.08
CA SER A 204 -21.76 19.22 20.67
C SER A 204 -21.22 18.07 21.53
N VAL A 205 -22.08 17.42 22.32
CA VAL A 205 -21.72 16.22 23.08
C VAL A 205 -21.31 15.09 22.14
N MET A 206 -22.07 14.83 21.06
CA MET A 206 -21.71 13.81 20.08
C MET A 206 -20.38 14.12 19.38
N LEU A 207 -20.14 15.37 18.97
CA LEU A 207 -18.87 15.75 18.34
C LEU A 207 -17.68 15.61 19.29
N ASN A 208 -17.83 16.03 20.56
CA ASN A 208 -16.79 15.88 21.56
C ASN A 208 -16.52 14.41 21.89
N ALA A 209 -17.58 13.61 22.05
CA ALA A 209 -17.49 12.17 22.23
C ALA A 209 -16.75 11.52 21.06
N LEU A 210 -17.19 11.78 19.83
CA LEU A 210 -16.54 11.26 18.61
C LEU A 210 -15.07 11.67 18.53
N GLY A 211 -14.72 12.90 18.93
CA GLY A 211 -13.34 13.38 18.98
C GLY A 211 -12.48 12.60 19.99
N GLU A 212 -12.94 12.49 21.23
CA GLU A 212 -12.27 11.73 22.29
C GLU A 212 -12.12 10.25 21.92
N LEU A 213 -13.19 9.68 21.38
CA LEU A 213 -13.23 8.30 21.00
C LEU A 213 -12.35 8.01 19.76
N SER A 214 -12.27 8.93 18.79
CA SER A 214 -11.32 8.83 17.67
C SER A 214 -9.89 8.80 18.19
N MET A 215 -9.56 9.66 19.16
CA MET A 215 -8.24 9.68 19.80
C MET A 215 -7.92 8.36 20.50
N ARG A 216 -8.86 7.77 21.23
CA ARG A 216 -8.69 6.45 21.87
C ARG A 216 -8.41 5.34 20.84
N VAL A 217 -9.07 5.37 19.69
CA VAL A 217 -8.82 4.42 18.59
C VAL A 217 -7.45 4.66 17.97
N ASP A 218 -7.14 5.92 17.63
CA ASP A 218 -5.90 6.30 16.95
C ASP A 218 -4.66 6.00 17.80
N PHE A 219 -4.74 6.23 19.11
CA PHE A 219 -3.69 5.94 20.08
C PHE A 219 -3.82 4.56 20.74
N SER A 220 -4.75 3.72 20.30
CA SER A 220 -4.80 2.34 20.78
C SER A 220 -3.52 1.59 20.41
N PRO A 221 -3.01 0.68 21.26
CA PRO A 221 -1.84 -0.12 20.93
C PRO A 221 -1.97 -0.82 19.57
N ALA A 222 -3.15 -1.37 19.26
CA ALA A 222 -3.41 -2.04 17.99
C ALA A 222 -3.29 -1.10 16.77
N SER A 223 -3.80 0.13 16.87
CA SER A 223 -3.63 1.14 15.82
C SER A 223 -2.17 1.53 15.65
N LEU A 224 -1.45 1.78 16.75
CA LEU A 224 -0.02 2.09 16.70
C LEU A 224 0.81 0.96 16.10
N PHE A 225 0.59 -0.29 16.53
CA PHE A 225 1.26 -1.47 15.96
C PHE A 225 0.98 -1.61 14.46
N LYS A 226 -0.24 -1.30 14.02
CA LYS A 226 -0.61 -1.32 12.59
C LYS A 226 0.18 -0.29 11.79
N VAL A 227 0.30 0.94 12.31
CA VAL A 227 1.10 2.00 11.68
C VAL A 227 2.58 1.64 11.69
N VAL A 228 3.11 1.13 12.81
CA VAL A 228 4.49 0.64 12.93
C VAL A 228 4.77 -0.43 11.89
N LEU A 229 3.95 -1.47 11.81
CA LEU A 229 4.19 -2.57 10.89
C LEU A 229 4.13 -2.13 9.42
N ARG A 230 3.18 -1.26 9.06
CA ARG A 230 3.12 -0.67 7.72
C ARG A 230 4.38 0.14 7.41
N SER A 231 4.82 0.97 8.35
CA SER A 231 6.05 1.76 8.19
C SER A 231 7.29 0.88 8.07
N LEU A 232 7.41 -0.17 8.89
CA LEU A 232 8.47 -1.17 8.76
C LEU A 232 8.47 -1.84 7.39
N ALA A 233 7.30 -2.20 6.87
CA ALA A 233 7.18 -2.82 5.56
C ALA A 233 7.64 -1.87 4.43
N VAL A 234 7.28 -0.58 4.52
CA VAL A 234 7.70 0.45 3.56
C VAL A 234 9.20 0.74 3.67
N ALA A 235 9.72 0.89 4.89
CA ALA A 235 11.14 1.10 5.20
C ALA A 235 12.01 -0.03 4.66
N ASP A 236 11.68 -1.29 4.97
CA ASP A 236 12.45 -2.45 4.49
C ASP A 236 12.37 -2.56 2.95
N THR A 237 11.21 -2.28 2.37
CA THR A 237 11.09 -2.20 0.90
C THR A 237 11.98 -1.11 0.31
N ALA A 238 12.09 0.06 0.95
CA ALA A 238 12.97 1.16 0.52
C ALA A 238 14.45 0.73 0.55
N ILE A 239 14.89 0.08 1.63
CA ILE A 239 16.25 -0.43 1.79
C ILE A 239 16.57 -1.45 0.69
N MET A 240 15.68 -2.41 0.45
CA MET A 240 15.86 -3.42 -0.60
C MET A 240 15.97 -2.79 -1.99
N LEU A 241 15.15 -1.78 -2.27
CA LEU A 241 15.20 -1.04 -3.53
C LEU A 241 16.50 -0.27 -3.71
N TYR A 242 17.01 0.34 -2.65
CA TYR A 242 18.30 1.01 -2.66
C TYR A 242 19.45 0.02 -2.89
N ALA A 243 19.46 -1.10 -2.18
CA ALA A 243 20.47 -2.15 -2.34
C ALA A 243 20.46 -2.72 -3.78
N ALA A 244 19.28 -2.99 -4.35
CA ALA A 244 19.15 -3.44 -5.73
C ALA A 244 19.67 -2.41 -6.74
N LYS A 245 19.47 -1.12 -6.47
CA LYS A 245 20.00 -0.02 -7.29
C LYS A 245 21.53 0.05 -7.22
N GLN A 246 22.13 -0.17 -6.04
CA GLN A 246 23.59 -0.19 -5.89
C GLN A 246 24.20 -1.41 -6.58
N ALA A 247 23.64 -2.60 -6.38
CA ALA A 247 24.10 -3.82 -7.04
C ALA A 247 24.09 -3.69 -8.58
N ALA A 248 23.08 -3.03 -9.15
CA ALA A 248 23.00 -2.77 -10.58
C ALA A 248 24.11 -1.84 -11.11
N LYS A 249 24.73 -1.00 -10.27
CA LYS A 249 25.90 -0.19 -10.66
C LYS A 249 27.20 -0.98 -10.69
N TYR A 250 27.33 -1.98 -9.80
CA TYR A 250 28.55 -2.75 -9.62
C TYR A 250 28.59 -4.04 -10.42
N LEU A 251 27.47 -4.49 -10.99
CA LEU A 251 27.49 -5.54 -12.00
C LEU A 251 28.25 -4.99 -13.22
N PRO A 252 29.49 -5.44 -13.47
CA PRO A 252 30.25 -5.01 -14.64
C PRO A 252 29.39 -5.27 -15.87
N SER A 253 29.40 -4.35 -16.83
CA SER A 253 28.76 -4.55 -18.13
C SER A 253 29.49 -5.68 -18.87
N GLN A 254 29.35 -6.92 -18.42
CA GLN A 254 29.87 -8.10 -19.09
C GLN A 254 29.11 -8.38 -20.39
N ALA A 255 28.05 -7.63 -20.68
CA ALA A 255 27.55 -7.43 -22.03
C ALA A 255 28.43 -6.46 -22.84
N GLY A 256 29.75 -6.52 -22.67
CA GLY A 256 30.76 -5.84 -23.49
C GLY A 256 30.88 -6.46 -24.87
N GLY A 257 29.75 -6.76 -25.52
CA GLY A 257 29.71 -6.97 -26.96
C GLY A 257 29.62 -5.59 -27.59
N GLN A 258 30.78 -5.03 -27.95
CA GLN A 258 30.93 -3.89 -28.86
C GLN A 258 29.83 -2.83 -28.71
N THR A 259 29.88 -2.05 -27.62
CA THR A 259 29.27 -0.73 -27.66
C THR A 259 30.06 0.04 -28.71
N GLU A 260 29.60 -0.01 -29.96
CA GLU A 260 30.06 0.84 -31.04
C GLU A 260 30.14 2.25 -30.44
N GLU A 261 31.37 2.73 -30.31
CA GLU A 261 31.70 3.96 -29.60
C GLU A 261 31.12 5.11 -30.42
N ARG A 262 29.81 5.35 -30.25
CA ARG A 262 29.12 6.40 -30.98
C ARG A 262 29.81 7.71 -30.61
N PRO A 263 30.32 8.45 -31.59
CA PRO A 263 31.08 9.66 -31.32
C PRO A 263 30.22 10.59 -30.47
N ALA A 264 30.81 11.13 -29.39
CA ALA A 264 30.14 12.10 -28.55
C ALA A 264 29.66 13.29 -29.42
N PRO A 265 28.42 13.77 -29.24
CA PRO A 265 27.94 14.91 -29.99
C PRO A 265 28.85 16.10 -29.73
N LYS A 266 29.41 16.70 -30.79
CA LYS A 266 30.39 17.79 -30.70
C LYS A 266 29.72 19.14 -30.45
N THR A 267 28.42 19.24 -30.75
CA THR A 267 27.65 20.48 -30.63
C THR A 267 26.38 20.28 -29.81
N ARG A 268 25.89 21.38 -29.21
CA ARG A 268 24.61 21.39 -28.49
C ARG A 268 23.42 21.01 -29.38
N ALA A 269 23.47 21.37 -30.67
CA ALA A 269 22.46 20.99 -31.65
C ALA A 269 22.44 19.47 -31.90
N GLU A 270 23.61 18.85 -32.07
CA GLU A 270 23.72 17.39 -32.20
C GLU A 270 23.22 16.66 -30.94
N ALA A 271 23.49 17.20 -29.75
CA ALA A 271 22.98 16.65 -28.50
C ALA A 271 21.45 16.70 -28.43
N MET A 272 20.83 17.82 -28.82
CA MET A 272 19.37 17.96 -28.86
C MET A 272 18.72 17.04 -29.88
N VAL A 273 19.29 16.89 -31.08
CA VAL A 273 18.79 15.97 -32.11
C VAL A 273 18.92 14.51 -31.66
N ALA A 274 20.05 14.14 -31.05
CA ALA A 274 20.24 12.80 -30.49
C ALA A 274 19.25 12.52 -29.34
N GLU A 275 18.93 13.52 -28.52
CA GLU A 275 17.94 13.39 -27.45
C GLU A 275 16.51 13.27 -27.98
N ALA A 276 16.15 14.05 -29.01
CA ALA A 276 14.86 13.96 -29.69
C ALA A 276 14.66 12.57 -30.33
N ALA A 277 15.66 12.06 -31.04
CA ALA A 277 15.63 10.71 -31.63
C ALA A 277 15.49 9.61 -30.55
N ARG A 278 16.19 9.73 -29.41
CA ARG A 278 16.01 8.83 -28.27
C ARG A 278 14.62 8.94 -27.65
N HIS A 279 14.05 10.14 -27.60
CA HIS A 279 12.70 10.35 -27.10
C HIS A 279 11.67 9.66 -28.00
N GLU A 280 11.79 9.82 -29.31
CA GLU A 280 10.95 9.15 -30.30
C GLU A 280 11.04 7.63 -30.22
N GLN A 281 12.26 7.09 -30.11
CA GLN A 281 12.48 5.65 -29.86
C GLN A 281 11.82 5.16 -28.56
N ARG A 282 11.84 5.96 -27.48
CA ARG A 282 11.13 5.61 -26.23
C ARG A 282 9.61 5.65 -26.40
N VAL A 283 9.07 6.62 -27.14
CA VAL A 283 7.63 6.70 -27.45
C VAL A 283 7.19 5.49 -28.27
N GLN A 284 8.03 5.04 -29.20
CA GLN A 284 7.83 3.82 -29.98
C GLN A 284 8.10 2.52 -29.18
N GLY A 285 8.58 2.63 -27.93
CA GLY A 285 8.84 1.49 -27.05
C GLY A 285 10.11 0.69 -27.37
N THR A 286 10.97 1.19 -28.26
CA THR A 286 12.22 0.51 -28.66
C THR A 286 13.37 0.74 -27.69
N LEU A 287 13.31 1.80 -26.88
CA LEU A 287 14.23 2.05 -25.77
C LEU A 287 13.52 1.89 -24.42
N PRO A 288 14.22 1.39 -23.37
CA PRO A 288 13.66 1.35 -22.03
C PRO A 288 13.32 2.77 -21.55
N PRO A 289 12.23 2.94 -20.77
CA PRO A 289 11.85 4.24 -20.24
C PRO A 289 13.00 4.83 -19.41
N VAL A 290 13.14 6.16 -19.44
CA VAL A 290 14.10 6.86 -18.58
C VAL A 290 13.86 6.42 -17.15
N PRO A 291 14.87 5.88 -16.45
CA PRO A 291 14.72 5.55 -15.05
C PRO A 291 14.28 6.80 -14.29
N TRP A 292 13.22 6.69 -13.47
CA TRP A 292 12.65 7.83 -12.74
C TRP A 292 13.70 8.64 -11.95
N HIS A 293 14.76 7.98 -11.48
CA HIS A 293 15.88 8.60 -10.76
C HIS A 293 16.73 9.55 -11.61
N LYS A 294 16.53 9.61 -12.94
CA LYS A 294 17.18 10.59 -13.81
C LYS A 294 16.33 11.85 -14.02
N ARG A 295 15.07 11.86 -13.54
CA ARG A 295 14.20 13.02 -13.60
C ARG A 295 14.19 13.70 -12.23
N PRO A 296 14.85 14.87 -12.06
CA PRO A 296 15.07 15.48 -10.76
C PRO A 296 13.75 15.71 -10.00
N PHE A 297 12.76 16.29 -10.67
CA PHE A 297 11.43 16.53 -10.09
C PHE A 297 10.72 15.24 -9.64
N VAL A 298 10.72 14.19 -10.46
CA VAL A 298 10.08 12.90 -10.11
C VAL A 298 10.81 12.24 -8.94
N GLN A 299 12.13 12.41 -8.86
CA GLN A 299 12.91 11.90 -7.75
C GLN A 299 12.60 12.64 -6.44
N ALA A 300 12.51 13.97 -6.49
CA ALA A 300 12.12 14.80 -5.35
C ALA A 300 10.73 14.41 -4.83
N LEU A 301 9.74 14.31 -5.73
CA LEU A 301 8.40 13.83 -5.40
C LEU A 301 8.40 12.41 -4.86
N GLY A 302 9.25 11.53 -5.39
CA GLY A 302 9.41 10.15 -4.91
C GLY A 302 9.91 10.11 -3.47
N TYR A 303 10.91 10.92 -3.11
CA TYR A 303 11.42 11.00 -1.73
C TYR A 303 10.44 11.66 -0.77
N TRP A 304 9.80 12.74 -1.20
CA TRP A 304 8.76 13.43 -0.43
C TRP A 304 7.57 12.51 -0.17
N GLY A 305 7.07 11.86 -1.22
CA GLY A 305 5.99 10.89 -1.13
C GLY A 305 6.35 9.69 -0.27
N ALA A 306 7.55 9.11 -0.42
CA ALA A 306 8.02 8.02 0.44
C ALA A 306 8.03 8.43 1.93
N SER A 307 8.52 9.64 2.23
CA SER A 307 8.56 10.19 3.59
C SER A 307 7.17 10.46 4.16
N TRP A 308 6.20 10.79 3.30
CA TRP A 308 4.80 10.91 3.68
C TRP A 308 4.13 9.55 3.95
N LEU A 309 4.49 8.51 3.20
CA LEU A 309 3.96 7.15 3.41
C LEU A 309 4.54 6.53 4.69
N CYS A 310 5.82 6.74 4.94
CA CYS A 310 6.55 6.26 6.11
C CYS A 310 7.65 7.27 6.48
N PRO A 311 7.61 7.89 7.67
CA PRO A 311 8.69 8.73 8.16
C PRO A 311 10.03 7.99 8.07
N GLY A 312 11.06 8.59 7.49
CA GLY A 312 12.37 7.98 7.32
C GLY A 312 12.56 7.18 6.02
N ALA A 313 11.49 6.79 5.31
CA ALA A 313 11.63 6.00 4.08
C ALA A 313 12.29 6.79 2.93
N GLY A 314 12.07 8.10 2.85
CA GLY A 314 12.77 8.96 1.89
C GLY A 314 14.29 8.95 2.12
N GLN A 315 14.72 9.07 3.38
CA GLN A 315 16.13 9.00 3.79
C GLN A 315 16.72 7.62 3.49
N MET A 316 15.98 6.54 3.72
CA MET A 316 16.42 5.18 3.36
C MET A 316 16.59 5.01 1.85
N LEU A 317 15.68 5.54 1.03
CA LEU A 317 15.84 5.56 -0.43
C LEU A 317 17.05 6.37 -0.90
N GLN A 318 17.48 7.36 -0.11
CA GLN A 318 18.69 8.15 -0.35
C GLN A 318 19.97 7.43 0.13
N GLY A 319 19.86 6.26 0.74
CA GLY A 319 20.98 5.52 1.32
C GLY A 319 21.35 5.94 2.74
N ARG A 320 20.56 6.81 3.37
CA ARG A 320 20.77 7.30 4.74
C ARG A 320 19.97 6.44 5.72
N GLY A 321 20.26 5.14 5.71
CA GLY A 321 19.50 4.13 6.46
C GLY A 321 19.40 4.42 7.96
N VAL A 322 20.54 4.73 8.60
CA VAL A 322 20.60 5.05 10.04
C VAL A 322 19.69 6.24 10.39
N LEU A 323 19.79 7.33 9.64
CA LEU A 323 18.92 8.49 9.86
C LEU A 323 17.45 8.16 9.64
N GLY A 324 17.13 7.39 8.58
CA GLY A 324 15.77 6.94 8.34
C GLY A 324 15.18 6.18 9.53
N TRP A 325 15.95 5.29 10.16
CA TRP A 325 15.54 4.57 11.36
C TRP A 325 15.37 5.47 12.58
N VAL A 326 16.30 6.42 12.79
CA VAL A 326 16.20 7.41 13.88
C VAL A 326 14.93 8.24 13.74
N LEU A 327 14.65 8.76 12.53
CA LEU A 327 13.46 9.57 12.26
C LEU A 327 12.17 8.75 12.40
N LEU A 328 12.19 7.47 12.03
CA LEU A 328 11.07 6.56 12.25
C LEU A 328 10.84 6.32 13.75
N GLY A 329 11.91 6.12 14.53
CA GLY A 329 11.84 6.00 15.98
C GLY A 329 11.30 7.26 16.65
N LEU A 330 11.77 8.44 16.24
CA LEU A 330 11.28 9.74 16.72
C LEU A 330 9.81 10.00 16.38
N TYR A 331 9.30 9.42 15.29
CA TYR A 331 7.88 9.51 14.95
C TYR A 331 7.02 8.62 15.87
N PHE A 332 7.49 7.41 16.20
CA PHE A 332 6.70 6.45 16.97
C PHE A 332 6.81 6.59 18.47
N LEU A 333 7.99 6.96 18.98
CA LEU A 333 8.24 7.02 20.42
C LEU A 333 7.28 7.98 21.14
N PRO A 334 6.99 9.19 20.63
CA PRO A 334 6.00 10.08 21.23
C PRO A 334 4.59 9.48 21.22
N SER A 335 4.17 8.84 20.11
CA SER A 335 2.85 8.21 20.02
C SER A 335 2.70 7.03 20.99
N ALA A 336 3.75 6.21 21.12
CA ALA A 336 3.78 5.09 22.05
C ALA A 336 3.80 5.55 23.51
N ALA A 337 4.59 6.57 23.84
CA ALA A 337 4.60 7.18 25.16
C ALA A 337 3.24 7.78 25.49
N LEU A 338 2.64 8.53 24.56
CA LEU A 338 1.33 9.13 24.73
C LEU A 338 0.23 8.07 24.90
N SER A 339 0.27 7.00 24.11
CA SER A 339 -0.63 5.85 24.27
C SER A 339 -0.49 5.19 25.63
N ALA A 340 0.73 4.98 26.12
CA ALA A 340 0.96 4.41 27.45
C ALA A 340 0.44 5.33 28.56
N VAL A 341 0.70 6.64 28.45
CA VAL A 341 0.23 7.63 29.42
C VAL A 341 -1.29 7.73 29.44
N LEU A 342 -1.94 7.70 28.27
CA LEU A 342 -3.40 7.65 28.14
C LEU A 342 -3.98 6.36 28.71
N HIS A 343 -3.35 5.21 28.46
CA HIS A 343 -3.85 3.92 28.93
C HIS A 343 -3.68 3.70 30.44
N LEU A 344 -2.74 4.41 31.06
CA LEU A 344 -2.51 4.40 32.49
C LEU A 344 -3.33 5.48 33.23
N ASP A 345 -4.25 6.17 32.54
CA ASP A 345 -5.08 7.26 33.06
C ASP A 345 -4.25 8.37 33.75
N LEU A 346 -3.01 8.58 33.30
CA LEU A 346 -2.10 9.59 33.87
C LEU A 346 -2.39 11.01 33.37
N ILE A 347 -3.05 11.13 32.21
CA ILE A 347 -3.43 12.41 31.59
C ILE A 347 -4.81 12.25 30.97
N ASP A 348 -5.66 13.27 31.15
CA ASP A 348 -6.96 13.34 30.48
C ASP A 348 -6.81 13.47 28.95
N PRO A 349 -7.64 12.77 28.15
CA PRO A 349 -7.62 12.88 26.69
C PRO A 349 -7.71 14.33 26.16
N SER A 350 -8.44 15.20 26.88
CA SER A 350 -8.59 16.63 26.55
C SER A 350 -7.27 17.42 26.68
N SER A 351 -6.34 16.96 27.53
CA SER A 351 -5.04 17.60 27.77
C SER A 351 -3.98 17.21 26.73
N VAL A 352 -4.29 16.23 25.86
CA VAL A 352 -3.37 15.70 24.86
C VAL A 352 -3.17 16.62 23.64
N GLY A 353 -3.95 17.69 23.51
CA GLY A 353 -4.06 18.54 22.32
C GLY A 353 -2.76 18.74 21.53
N TRP A 354 -1.77 19.42 22.10
CA TRP A 354 -0.53 19.72 21.37
C TRP A 354 0.38 18.48 21.16
N LEU A 355 0.36 17.51 22.08
CA LEU A 355 1.16 16.30 22.00
C LEU A 355 0.69 15.38 20.87
N ALA A 356 -0.64 15.31 20.63
CA ALA A 356 -1.19 14.58 19.50
C ALA A 356 -0.73 15.11 18.14
N HIS A 357 -0.30 16.37 18.06
CA HIS A 357 0.27 16.95 16.83
C HIS A 357 1.74 16.61 16.61
N THR A 358 2.46 16.10 17.62
CA THR A 358 3.90 15.83 17.52
C THR A 358 4.25 14.85 16.39
N PRO A 359 3.54 13.73 16.19
CA PRO A 359 3.81 12.84 15.05
C PRO A 359 3.60 13.55 13.70
N GLY A 360 2.59 14.42 13.61
CA GLY A 360 2.34 15.24 12.43
C GLY A 360 3.50 16.19 12.13
N ILE A 361 3.99 16.90 13.14
CA ILE A 361 5.14 17.81 13.03
C ILE A 361 6.41 17.05 12.61
N VAL A 362 6.71 15.92 13.27
CA VAL A 362 7.85 15.06 12.91
C VAL A 362 7.72 14.60 11.46
N LYS A 363 6.54 14.14 11.05
CA LYS A 363 6.29 13.71 9.67
C LYS A 363 6.58 14.83 8.65
N TRP A 364 6.10 16.04 8.89
CA TRP A 364 6.38 17.19 8.03
C TRP A 364 7.88 17.53 8.00
N ALA A 365 8.53 17.58 9.17
CA ALA A 365 9.97 17.86 9.26
C ALA A 365 10.79 16.83 8.45
N VAL A 366 10.45 15.55 8.56
CA VAL A 366 11.08 14.45 7.82
C VAL A 366 10.88 14.58 6.30
N MET A 367 9.69 15.01 5.86
CA MET A 367 9.40 15.25 4.44
C MET A 367 10.23 16.41 3.88
N PHE A 368 10.34 17.52 4.62
CA PHE A 368 11.17 18.66 4.21
C PHE A 368 12.66 18.32 4.24
N GLU A 369 13.13 17.60 5.25
CA GLU A 369 14.54 17.17 5.34
C GLU A 369 14.95 16.33 4.12
N ALA A 370 14.12 15.36 3.70
CA ALA A 370 14.38 14.56 2.52
C ALA A 370 14.47 15.40 1.25
N LEU A 371 13.63 16.45 1.13
CA LEU A 371 13.59 17.35 -0.02
C LEU A 371 14.82 18.28 -0.06
N ILE A 372 15.14 18.91 1.07
CA ILE A 372 16.29 19.83 1.21
C ILE A 372 17.59 19.08 0.90
N TRP A 373 17.75 17.87 1.45
CA TRP A 373 18.93 17.06 1.19
C TRP A 373 19.08 16.69 -0.29
N TRP A 374 17.96 16.40 -0.97
CA TRP A 374 17.98 16.13 -2.40
C TRP A 374 18.40 17.36 -3.21
N LEU A 375 17.88 18.55 -2.88
CA LEU A 375 18.27 19.81 -3.52
C LEU A 375 19.76 20.11 -3.32
N TRP A 376 20.27 19.92 -2.10
CA TRP A 376 21.65 20.19 -1.74
C TRP A 376 22.64 19.24 -2.45
N ILE A 377 22.37 17.92 -2.44
CA ILE A 377 23.20 16.96 -3.18
C ILE A 377 23.09 17.14 -4.69
N GLY A 378 21.90 17.50 -5.19
CA GLY A 378 21.67 17.74 -6.61
C GLY A 378 22.59 18.80 -7.16
N ASN A 379 22.82 19.88 -6.41
CA ASN A 379 23.71 20.97 -6.80
C ASN A 379 25.21 20.62 -6.66
N ASN A 380 25.60 19.75 -5.72
CA ASN A 380 27.01 19.48 -5.41
C ASN A 380 27.59 18.25 -6.11
N ARG A 381 26.89 17.65 -7.08
CA ARG A 381 27.37 16.48 -7.84
C ARG A 381 27.92 16.80 -9.21
N ASP A 382 27.72 18.03 -9.67
CA ASP A 382 28.19 18.51 -10.97
C ASP A 382 29.53 19.28 -10.85
N GLU A 383 30.08 19.37 -9.64
CA GLU A 383 31.47 19.76 -9.32
C GLU A 383 32.28 18.51 -8.96
#